data_AF-A0A7J2TLI2-F1
#
_entry.id   AF-A0A7J2TLI2-F1
#
_cell.length_a   1.000
_cell.length_b   1.000
_cell.length_c   1.000
_cell.angle_alpha   90.00
_cell.angle_beta   90.00
_cell.angle_gamma   90.00
#
_symmetry.space_group_name_H-M   'P 1'
#
loop_
_entity.id
_entity.type
_entity.pdbx_description
1 polymer ?
#
loop_
_entity_poly.entity_id
_entity_poly.type
_entity_poly.pdbx_seq_one_letter_code
_entity_poly.pdbx_strand_id
1 'polypeptide(L)'
;MVPNLDFQKIWEEALRLQREFVETISSMMKLISGFSIMNRNMAVFRAKIQAGGRISIPEAEKIVLGISDGDIVKVIIIKEGGEKYGDEGISGSG
;
A
#
# COMPACT_ATOMS: atom_id res chain seq x y z
N MET A 1 16.42 -42.74 27.51
CA MET A 1 16.93 -42.12 26.26
C MET A 1 16.64 -40.64 26.34
N VAL A 2 17.65 -39.82 26.64
CA VAL A 2 17.52 -38.37 26.48
C VAL A 2 17.59 -38.11 24.97
N PRO A 3 16.61 -37.43 24.34
CA PRO A 3 16.71 -37.12 22.93
C PRO A 3 17.95 -36.26 22.73
N ASN A 4 18.86 -36.73 21.88
CA ASN A 4 20.01 -35.95 21.46
C ASN A 4 19.45 -34.79 20.64
N LEU A 5 19.17 -33.68 21.32
CA LEU A 5 18.69 -32.46 20.72
C LEU A 5 19.81 -32.01 19.80
N ASP A 6 19.63 -32.22 18.50
CA ASP A 6 20.65 -31.99 17.48
C ASP A 6 20.85 -30.48 17.35
N PHE A 7 21.66 -29.94 18.27
CA PHE A 7 21.81 -28.51 18.52
C PHE A 7 22.28 -27.78 17.27
N GLN A 8 23.02 -28.48 16.40
CA GLN A 8 23.43 -28.00 15.08
C GLN A 8 22.23 -27.75 14.16
N LYS A 9 21.25 -28.66 14.10
CA LYS A 9 20.04 -28.48 13.29
C LYS A 9 19.16 -27.34 13.79
N ILE A 10 19.00 -27.23 15.11
CA ILE A 10 18.25 -26.13 15.71
C ILE A 10 18.93 -24.78 15.42
N TRP A 11 20.26 -24.75 15.44
CA TRP A 11 21.03 -23.55 15.07
C TRP A 11 20.90 -23.20 13.59
N GLU A 12 20.98 -24.17 12.68
CA GLU A 12 20.79 -23.94 11.25
C GLU A 12 19.37 -23.44 10.94
N GLU A 13 18.36 -24.03 11.58
CA GLU A 13 16.97 -23.64 11.39
C GLU A 13 16.68 -22.24 11.97
N ALA A 14 17.26 -21.91 13.12
CA ALA A 14 17.19 -20.56 13.70
C ALA A 14 17.86 -19.51 12.78
N LEU A 15 19.01 -19.83 12.19
CA LEU A 15 19.69 -18.95 11.23
C LEU A 15 18.90 -18.78 9.93
N ARG A 16 18.22 -19.83 9.46
CA ARG A 16 17.32 -19.76 8.30
C ARG A 16 16.14 -18.84 8.55
N LEU A 17 15.44 -19.03 9.66
CA LEU A 17 14.31 -18.19 10.06
C LEU A 17 14.73 -16.72 10.23
N GLN A 18 15.90 -16.48 10.80
CA GLN A 18 16.45 -15.13 10.94
C GLN A 18 16.75 -14.47 9.59
N ARG A 19 17.30 -15.22 8.62
CA ARG A 19 17.55 -14.70 7.25
C ARG A 19 16.25 -14.38 6.51
N GLU A 20 15.28 -15.29 6.53
CA GLU A 20 13.96 -15.07 5.90
C GLU A 20 13.22 -13.87 6.53
N PHE A 21 13.32 -13.72 7.85
CA PHE A 21 12.78 -12.57 8.58
C PHE A 21 13.48 -11.25 8.21
N VAL A 22 14.82 -11.26 8.14
CA VAL A 22 15.60 -10.09 7.74
C VAL A 22 15.33 -9.71 6.28
N GLU A 23 15.17 -10.67 5.37
CA GLU A 23 14.83 -10.41 3.97
C GLU A 23 13.42 -9.83 3.84
N THR A 24 12.46 -10.34 4.61
CA THR A 24 11.09 -9.82 4.67
C THR A 24 11.06 -8.40 5.20
N ILE A 25 11.72 -8.15 6.35
CA ILE A 25 11.82 -6.81 6.93
C ILE A 25 12.57 -5.86 6.01
N SER A 26 13.66 -6.31 5.38
CA SER A 26 14.44 -5.50 4.45
C SER A 26 13.62 -5.13 3.22
N SER A 27 12.83 -6.04 2.68
CA SER A 27 11.93 -5.77 1.54
C SER A 27 10.81 -4.82 1.93
N MET A 28 10.20 -5.01 3.11
CA MET A 28 9.18 -4.13 3.64
C MET A 28 9.76 -2.73 3.93
N MET A 29 10.96 -2.66 4.51
CA MET A 29 11.70 -1.42 4.74
C MET A 29 12.12 -0.76 3.43
N LYS A 30 12.47 -1.48 2.36
CA LYS A 30 12.73 -0.89 1.04
C LYS A 30 11.47 -0.28 0.42
N LEU A 31 10.31 -0.91 0.59
CA LEU A 31 9.03 -0.34 0.16
C LEU A 31 8.68 0.90 0.99
N ILE A 32 8.82 0.83 2.31
CA ILE A 32 8.51 1.94 3.24
C ILE A 32 9.52 3.08 3.08
N SER A 33 10.82 2.81 2.95
CA SER A 33 11.86 3.83 2.72
C SER A 33 11.81 4.41 1.31
N GLY A 34 11.47 3.61 0.29
CA GLY A 34 11.16 4.11 -1.06
C GLY A 34 9.99 5.08 -1.06
N PHE A 35 8.98 4.85 -0.20
CA PHE A 35 7.91 5.81 0.09
C PHE A 35 8.43 7.02 0.90
N SER A 36 9.17 6.78 1.99
CA SER A 36 9.58 7.80 2.96
C SER A 36 10.62 8.80 2.45
N ILE A 37 11.52 8.39 1.55
CA ILE A 37 12.50 9.28 0.92
C ILE A 37 11.84 10.12 -0.21
N MET A 38 10.69 9.67 -0.74
CA MET A 38 9.92 10.37 -1.77
C MET A 38 8.89 11.38 -1.19
N ASN A 39 8.71 11.41 0.14
CA ASN A 39 7.62 12.08 0.84
C ASN A 39 7.73 13.62 1.03
N ARG A 40 8.61 14.34 0.32
CA ARG A 40 8.54 15.82 0.33
C ARG A 40 7.63 16.41 -0.75
N ASN A 41 7.38 15.67 -1.83
CA ASN A 41 6.62 16.17 -3.00
C ASN A 41 5.47 15.21 -3.40
N MET A 42 4.83 14.56 -2.43
CA MET A 42 3.74 13.62 -2.70
C MET A 42 2.49 14.06 -1.94
N ALA A 43 1.36 14.20 -2.65
CA ALA A 43 0.06 14.48 -2.06
C ALA A 43 -0.79 13.23 -2.05
N VAL A 44 -1.55 13.03 -0.99
CA VAL A 44 -2.49 11.92 -0.83
C VAL A 44 -3.87 12.50 -0.59
N PHE A 45 -4.81 12.24 -1.50
CA PHE A 45 -6.18 12.72 -1.40
C PHE A 45 -7.16 11.63 -1.83
N ARG A 46 -8.39 11.71 -1.33
CA ARG A 46 -9.49 10.82 -1.73
C ARG A 46 -10.28 11.45 -2.87
N ALA A 47 -10.51 10.68 -3.93
CA ALA A 47 -11.32 11.12 -5.07
C ALA A 47 -12.16 9.96 -5.61
N LYS A 48 -13.31 10.27 -6.19
CA LYS A 48 -14.15 9.31 -6.92
C LYS A 48 -13.67 9.17 -8.36
N ILE A 49 -13.72 7.95 -8.89
CA ILE A 49 -13.48 7.69 -10.31
C ILE A 49 -14.71 8.17 -11.09
N GLN A 50 -14.50 9.09 -12.03
CA GLN A 50 -15.56 9.62 -12.91
C GLN A 50 -15.75 8.72 -14.15
N ALA A 51 -16.81 8.98 -14.91
CA ALA A 51 -17.04 8.32 -16.19
C ALA A 51 -15.80 8.44 -17.11
N GLY A 52 -15.39 7.30 -17.67
CA GLY A 52 -14.18 7.19 -18.49
C GLY A 52 -12.87 7.09 -17.71
N GLY A 53 -12.91 6.84 -16.39
CA GLY A 53 -11.70 6.59 -15.58
C GLY A 53 -10.96 7.87 -15.14
N ARG A 54 -11.57 9.04 -15.30
CA ARG A 54 -10.96 10.33 -14.92
C ARG A 54 -10.97 10.52 -13.41
N ILE A 55 -9.85 11.05 -12.90
CA ILE A 55 -9.69 11.48 -11.50
C ILE A 55 -9.19 12.92 -11.54
N SER A 56 -9.81 13.79 -10.75
CA SER A 56 -9.40 15.20 -10.65
C SER A 56 -8.53 15.41 -9.42
N ILE A 57 -7.40 16.07 -9.59
CA ILE A 57 -6.54 16.51 -8.48
C ILE A 57 -7.13 17.81 -7.90
N PRO A 58 -7.40 17.89 -6.58
CA PRO A 58 -7.90 19.11 -5.96
C PRO A 58 -6.96 20.29 -6.15
N GLU A 59 -7.51 21.51 -6.26
CA GLU A 59 -6.71 22.72 -6.50
C GLU A 59 -5.64 22.95 -5.44
N ALA A 60 -5.98 22.74 -4.17
CA ALA A 60 -5.05 22.87 -3.05
C ALA A 60 -3.82 21.96 -3.23
N GLU A 61 -4.03 20.72 -3.67
CA GLU A 61 -2.95 19.77 -3.89
C GLU A 61 -2.12 20.13 -5.12
N LYS A 62 -2.74 20.70 -6.16
CA LYS A 62 -1.98 21.21 -7.31
C LYS A 62 -1.00 22.32 -6.92
N ILE A 63 -1.46 23.27 -6.09
CA ILE A 63 -0.62 24.37 -5.60
C ILE A 63 0.50 23.85 -4.71
N VAL A 64 0.19 22.93 -3.78
CA VAL A 64 1.18 22.36 -2.85
C VAL A 64 2.23 21.53 -3.58
N LEU A 65 1.83 20.76 -4.59
CA LEU A 65 2.74 19.98 -5.42
C LEU A 65 3.47 20.82 -6.48
N GLY A 66 3.08 22.07 -6.69
CA GLY A 66 3.64 22.93 -7.72
C GLY A 66 3.42 22.42 -9.15
N ILE A 67 2.31 21.70 -9.39
CA ILE A 67 1.99 21.12 -10.70
C ILE A 67 1.09 22.04 -11.52
N SER A 68 1.38 22.11 -12.82
CA SER A 68 0.72 22.96 -13.80
C SER A 68 0.30 22.17 -15.05
N ASP A 69 -0.50 22.80 -15.90
CA ASP A 69 -0.92 22.20 -17.17
C ASP A 69 0.29 21.88 -18.05
N GLY A 70 0.36 20.63 -18.51
CA GLY A 70 1.48 20.12 -19.31
C GLY A 70 2.52 19.32 -18.51
N ASP A 71 2.47 19.36 -17.18
CA ASP A 71 3.38 18.57 -16.35
C ASP A 71 3.06 17.07 -16.39
N ILE A 72 4.11 16.27 -16.46
CA ILE A 72 4.01 14.80 -16.40
C ILE A 72 4.08 14.37 -14.94
N VAL A 73 3.03 13.69 -14.47
CA VAL A 73 2.95 13.18 -13.09
C VAL A 73 3.01 11.66 -13.06
N LYS A 74 3.52 11.11 -11.96
CA LYS A 74 3.45 9.68 -11.65
C LYS A 74 2.32 9.46 -10.63
N VAL A 75 1.40 8.54 -10.92
CA VAL A 75 0.21 8.32 -10.10
C VAL A 75 0.23 6.92 -9.49
N ILE A 76 -0.09 6.83 -8.20
CA ILE A 76 -0.34 5.57 -7.48
C ILE A 76 -1.79 5.61 -7.00
N ILE A 77 -2.59 4.60 -7.35
CA ILE A 77 -4.01 4.52 -6.99
C ILE A 77 -4.21 3.34 -6.04
N ILE A 78 -4.85 3.61 -4.90
CA ILE A 78 -5.26 2.60 -3.92
C ILE A 78 -6.78 2.65 -3.82
N LYS A 79 -7.46 1.52 -4.10
CA LYS A 79 -8.92 1.42 -3.97
C LYS A 79 -9.28 1.33 -2.49
N GLU A 80 -10.00 2.32 -1.97
CA GLU A 80 -10.60 2.26 -0.64
C GLU A 80 -12.02 1.66 -0.73
N GLY A 81 -12.13 0.36 -0.44
CA GLY A 81 -13.43 -0.33 -0.32
C GLY A 81 -14.16 -0.58 -1.65
N GLY A 82 -14.88 -1.69 -1.74
CA GLY A 82 -15.74 -1.98 -2.87
C GLY A 82 -16.30 -3.38 -2.84
N GLU A 83 -17.27 -3.55 -1.96
CA GLU A 83 -18.51 -4.26 -2.24
C GLU A 83 -19.64 -3.25 -1.99
N LYS A 84 -20.70 -3.37 -2.77
CA LYS A 84 -21.80 -2.40 -2.86
C LYS A 84 -22.29 -1.91 -1.49
N TYR A 85 -21.97 -0.67 -1.14
CA TYR A 85 -22.78 0.08 -0.18
C TYR A 85 -24.06 0.52 -0.92
N GLY A 86 -25.14 -0.25 -0.76
CA GLY A 86 -26.50 0.13 -1.15
C GLY A 86 -27.04 -0.62 -2.38
N ASP A 87 -27.39 -1.90 -2.22
CA ASP A 87 -28.44 -2.58 -2.98
C ASP A 87 -29.02 -3.70 -2.09
N GLU A 88 -29.35 -3.39 -0.83
CA GLU A 88 -30.39 -4.14 -0.13
C GLU A 88 -31.71 -3.42 -0.41
N GLY A 89 -32.49 -4.04 -1.30
CA GLY A 89 -33.79 -3.57 -1.70
C GLY A 89 -34.71 -3.38 -0.50
N ILE A 90 -35.20 -2.14 -0.32
CA ILE A 90 -36.55 -1.96 0.18
C ILE A 90 -37.48 -2.27 -1.00
N SER A 91 -37.56 -3.55 -1.35
CA SER A 91 -38.70 -4.12 -2.05
C SER A 91 -39.63 -4.68 -0.99
N GLY A 92 -40.58 -3.85 -0.57
CA GLY A 92 -41.62 -4.19 0.38
C GLY A 92 -42.85 -3.35 0.07
N SER A 93 -43.45 -3.58 -1.10
CA SER A 93 -44.82 -3.20 -1.38
C SER A 93 -45.74 -3.99 -0.44
N GLY A 94 -46.62 -3.29 0.27
CA GLY A 94 -47.65 -3.85 1.16
C GLY A 94 -48.36 -2.76 1.92
#